data_AF-A0A935IU72-F1
#
_entry.id   AF-A0A935IU72-F1
#
_cell.length_a   1.000
_cell.length_b   1.000
_cell.length_c   1.000
_cell.angle_alpha   90.00
_cell.angle_beta   90.00
_cell.angle_gamma   90.00
#
_symmetry.space_group_name_H-M   'P 1'
#
loop_
_entity.id
_entity.type
_entity.pdbx_description
1 polymer ?
#
loop_
_entity_poly.entity_id
_entity_poly.type
_entity_poly.pdbx_seq_one_letter_code
_entity_poly.pdbx_strand_id
1 'polypeptide(L)'
;MRAINSLLVFAIASLLLPSCGEKSEPNLTVKKKFIEGSNSYELLMFDTINKIDAGGLKQGKWIVRKLPGNIVLESGMYKDNQKQGCWVRHGLKGEFIDSIYYNNDVPSK
;
A
#
# COMPACT_ATOMS: atom_id res chain seq x y z
N MET A 1 -50.94 -11.96 17.81
CA MET A 1 -51.08 -10.54 18.21
C MET A 1 -50.38 -10.39 19.55
N ARG A 2 -49.32 -9.60 19.79
CA ARG A 2 -48.59 -8.55 19.09
C ARG A 2 -47.09 -8.66 19.48
N ALA A 3 -46.21 -8.16 18.62
CA ALA A 3 -44.80 -7.82 18.92
C ALA A 3 -44.74 -6.75 20.05
N ILE A 4 -43.60 -6.38 20.63
CA ILE A 4 -42.59 -5.49 20.03
C ILE A 4 -41.21 -5.67 20.69
N ASN A 5 -40.23 -5.86 19.81
CA ASN A 5 -38.79 -5.53 19.83
C ASN A 5 -38.27 -4.62 20.95
N SER A 6 -37.26 -5.09 21.70
CA SER A 6 -36.28 -4.22 22.36
C SER A 6 -35.08 -4.06 21.44
N LEU A 7 -35.04 -2.92 20.78
CA LEU A 7 -34.03 -2.53 19.81
C LEU A 7 -32.82 -1.95 20.57
N LEU A 8 -31.83 -2.77 20.88
CA LEU A 8 -30.54 -2.28 21.37
C LEU A 8 -29.54 -2.31 20.21
N VAL A 9 -29.60 -1.25 19.40
CA VAL A 9 -28.60 -0.98 18.36
C VAL A 9 -27.38 -0.41 19.06
N PHE A 10 -26.42 -1.28 19.40
CA PHE A 10 -25.05 -0.83 19.64
C PHE A 10 -24.46 -0.44 18.29
N ALA A 11 -24.57 0.84 17.95
CA ALA A 11 -23.74 1.44 16.92
C ALA A 11 -22.31 1.52 17.48
N ILE A 12 -21.59 0.41 17.42
CA ILE A 12 -20.14 0.42 17.57
C ILE A 12 -19.62 1.03 16.28
N ALA A 13 -19.42 2.35 16.29
CA ALA A 13 -18.68 3.04 15.25
C ALA A 13 -17.27 2.45 15.24
N SER A 14 -17.07 1.48 14.36
CA SER A 14 -15.81 0.84 14.10
C SER A 14 -14.84 1.88 13.58
N LEU A 15 -14.05 2.45 14.49
CA LEU A 15 -12.75 3.05 14.21
C LEU A 15 -11.85 1.95 13.64
N LEU A 16 -12.05 1.64 12.37
CA LEU A 16 -11.08 0.91 11.57
C LEU A 16 -9.89 1.84 11.37
N LEU A 17 -9.00 1.87 12.35
CA LEU A 17 -7.62 2.27 12.11
C LEU A 17 -7.17 1.45 10.91
N PRO A 18 -6.60 2.08 9.86
CA PRO A 18 -5.92 1.34 8.81
C PRO A 18 -4.66 0.73 9.43
N SER A 19 -4.87 -0.36 10.18
CA SER A 19 -3.80 -1.23 10.62
C SER A 19 -3.07 -1.62 9.36
N CYS A 20 -1.75 -1.44 9.38
CA CYS A 20 -0.87 -1.92 8.34
C CYS A 20 -0.75 -3.45 8.46
N GLY A 21 -1.91 -4.12 8.53
CA GLY A 21 -2.08 -5.55 8.48
C GLY A 21 -2.09 -5.96 7.01
N GLU A 22 -1.24 -6.95 6.74
CA GLU A 22 -1.10 -7.71 5.51
C GLU A 22 -2.43 -7.86 4.75
N LYS A 23 -2.69 -6.94 3.81
CA LYS A 23 -3.79 -7.11 2.88
C LYS A 23 -3.37 -8.18 1.90
N SER A 24 -3.82 -9.41 2.13
CA SER A 24 -3.78 -10.49 1.15
C SER A 24 -4.21 -9.94 -0.21
N GLU A 25 -3.35 -10.14 -1.20
CA GLU A 25 -3.49 -9.62 -2.55
C GLU A 25 -4.86 -9.96 -3.16
N PRO A 26 -5.49 -9.04 -3.92
CA PRO A 26 -6.79 -9.33 -4.53
C PRO A 26 -6.65 -10.41 -5.60
N ASN A 27 -7.38 -11.52 -5.44
CA ASN A 27 -7.56 -12.54 -6.46
C ASN A 27 -8.39 -11.94 -7.62
N LEU A 28 -7.71 -11.30 -8.58
CA LEU A 28 -8.33 -10.85 -9.82
C LEU A 28 -8.21 -11.94 -10.87
N THR A 29 -9.34 -12.53 -11.23
CA THR A 29 -9.47 -13.42 -12.38
C THR A 29 -9.28 -12.58 -13.66
N VAL A 30 -8.05 -12.48 -14.14
CA VAL A 30 -7.72 -11.78 -15.39
C VAL A 30 -8.21 -12.62 -16.57
N LYS A 31 -9.22 -12.11 -17.30
CA LYS A 31 -9.60 -12.65 -18.61
C LYS A 31 -8.48 -12.33 -19.61
N LYS A 32 -7.56 -13.26 -19.82
CA LYS A 32 -6.48 -13.11 -20.80
C LYS A 32 -7.05 -13.21 -22.22
N LYS A 33 -7.04 -12.11 -22.96
CA LYS A 33 -7.22 -12.12 -24.42
C LYS A 33 -5.83 -12.17 -25.04
N PHE A 34 -5.44 -13.35 -25.51
CA PHE A 34 -4.14 -13.56 -26.16
C PHE A 34 -4.19 -12.99 -27.60
N ILE A 35 -3.21 -12.17 -27.97
CA ILE A 35 -2.98 -11.73 -29.35
C ILE A 35 -1.61 -12.29 -29.73
N GLU A 36 -1.56 -13.17 -30.72
CA GLU A 36 -0.31 -13.76 -31.20
C GLU A 36 0.64 -12.67 -31.72
N GLY A 37 1.88 -12.65 -31.21
CA GLY A 37 2.95 -11.79 -31.71
C GLY A 37 3.22 -10.50 -30.93
N SER A 38 2.49 -10.21 -29.84
CA SER A 38 2.88 -9.16 -28.90
C SER A 38 3.50 -9.77 -27.64
N ASN A 39 4.61 -9.20 -27.17
CA ASN A 39 5.11 -9.49 -25.83
C ASN A 39 4.03 -9.03 -24.84
N SER A 40 3.27 -9.97 -24.28
CA SER A 40 2.28 -9.66 -23.25
C SER A 40 3.01 -9.36 -21.94
N TYR A 41 2.94 -8.12 -21.47
CA TYR A 41 3.38 -7.76 -20.13
C TYR A 41 2.16 -7.37 -19.29
N GLU A 42 2.08 -7.91 -18.07
CA GLU A 42 1.06 -7.53 -17.09
C GLU A 42 1.74 -6.63 -16.06
N LEU A 43 1.36 -5.34 -16.03
CA LEU A 43 1.90 -4.40 -15.06
C LEU A 43 1.17 -4.56 -13.73
N LEU A 44 1.75 -5.33 -12.81
CA LEU A 44 1.26 -5.50 -11.45
C LEU A 44 1.59 -4.27 -10.61
N MET A 45 0.66 -3.30 -10.59
CA MET A 45 0.49 -2.14 -9.68
C MET A 45 1.69 -1.18 -9.46
N PHE A 46 2.93 -1.58 -9.72
CA PHE A 46 4.19 -0.90 -9.38
C PHE A 46 5.29 -1.13 -10.41
N ASP A 47 4.98 -0.96 -11.70
CA ASP A 47 5.93 -1.18 -12.80
C ASP A 47 7.16 -0.23 -12.78
N THR A 48 7.16 0.78 -11.91
CA THR A 48 8.31 1.66 -11.75
C THR A 48 8.55 1.95 -10.26
N ILE A 49 9.73 1.57 -9.77
CA ILE A 49 10.21 1.92 -8.44
C ILE A 49 10.95 3.26 -8.53
N ASN A 50 10.70 4.14 -7.56
CA ASN A 50 11.31 5.47 -7.46
C ASN A 50 11.04 6.37 -8.67
N LYS A 51 9.80 6.35 -9.19
CA LYS A 51 9.38 7.16 -10.33
C LYS A 51 9.22 8.64 -9.95
N ILE A 52 9.78 9.51 -10.78
CA ILE A 52 9.51 10.95 -10.80
C ILE A 52 8.67 11.27 -12.03
N ASP A 53 7.61 12.06 -11.89
CA ASP A 53 6.81 12.52 -13.03
C ASP A 53 7.40 13.74 -13.74
N ALA A 54 6.74 14.20 -14.80
CA ALA A 54 7.17 15.37 -15.59
C ALA A 54 7.20 16.68 -14.78
N GLY A 55 6.48 16.74 -13.65
CA GLY A 55 6.48 17.87 -12.73
C GLY A 55 7.56 17.78 -11.65
N GLY A 56 8.40 16.75 -11.65
CA GLY A 56 9.43 16.53 -10.64
C GLY A 56 8.88 15.96 -9.33
N LEU A 57 7.66 15.42 -9.31
CA LEU A 57 7.05 14.85 -8.12
C LEU A 57 7.24 13.33 -8.06
N LYS A 58 7.46 12.80 -6.85
CA LYS A 58 7.54 11.37 -6.59
C LYS A 58 6.17 10.72 -6.73
N GLN A 59 6.13 9.59 -7.43
CA GLN A 59 4.92 8.82 -7.69
C GLN A 59 5.17 7.32 -7.49
N GLY A 60 4.14 6.61 -7.03
CA GLY A 60 4.13 5.15 -7.03
C GLY A 60 5.02 4.53 -5.94
N LYS A 61 5.50 3.31 -6.19
CA LYS A 61 6.31 2.55 -5.24
C LYS A 61 7.65 3.24 -5.04
N TRP A 62 8.01 3.46 -3.79
CA TRP A 62 9.29 4.00 -3.40
C TRP A 62 10.05 3.02 -2.51
N ILE A 63 11.35 2.90 -2.77
CA ILE A 63 12.26 2.06 -2.00
C ILE A 63 13.56 2.84 -1.78
N VAL A 64 13.87 3.09 -0.52
CA VAL A 64 15.15 3.65 -0.09
C VAL A 64 16.08 2.49 0.27
N ARG A 65 17.29 2.51 -0.29
CA ARG A 65 18.28 1.45 -0.08
C ARG A 65 19.62 2.01 0.38
N LYS A 66 20.33 1.25 1.20
CA LYS A 66 21.72 1.53 1.58
C LYS A 66 22.69 0.76 0.67
N LEU A 67 23.75 1.45 0.25
CA LEU A 67 24.92 0.84 -0.38
C LEU A 67 26.12 0.88 0.60
N PRO A 68 27.03 -0.11 0.56
CA PRO A 68 26.95 -1.38 -0.18
C PRO A 68 25.93 -2.35 0.44
N GLY A 69 25.47 -3.34 -0.34
CA GLY A 69 24.60 -4.42 0.17
C GLY A 69 23.12 -4.33 -0.20
N ASN A 70 22.68 -3.25 -0.86
CA ASN A 70 21.33 -3.11 -1.42
C ASN A 70 20.20 -3.30 -0.39
N ILE A 71 20.48 -3.04 0.88
CA ILE A 71 19.59 -3.25 2.02
C ILE A 71 18.46 -2.22 1.93
N VAL A 72 17.22 -2.69 1.89
CA VAL A 72 16.03 -1.81 1.92
C VAL A 72 15.93 -1.22 3.32
N LEU A 73 15.95 0.11 3.42
CA LEU A 73 15.76 0.82 4.69
C LEU A 73 14.30 1.24 4.87
N GLU A 74 13.63 1.57 3.77
CA GLU A 74 12.26 2.06 3.82
C GLU A 74 11.57 1.76 2.50
N SER A 75 10.29 1.36 2.55
CA SER A 75 9.47 1.26 1.34
C SER A 75 8.01 1.63 1.58
N GLY A 76 7.38 2.22 0.57
CA GLY A 76 6.00 2.65 0.64
C GLY A 76 5.52 3.24 -0.68
N MET A 77 4.45 4.03 -0.63
CA MET A 77 3.87 4.67 -1.80
C MET A 77 3.95 6.19 -1.69
N TYR A 78 4.35 6.84 -2.79
CA TYR A 78 4.18 8.27 -2.97
C TYR A 78 3.02 8.57 -3.91
N LYS A 79 2.34 9.68 -3.63
CA LYS A 79 1.44 10.36 -4.56
C LYS A 79 1.73 11.85 -4.46
N ASP A 80 2.15 12.46 -5.55
CA ASP A 80 2.46 13.90 -5.62
C ASP A 80 3.39 14.35 -4.49
N ASN A 81 4.53 13.67 -4.33
CA ASN A 81 5.51 13.87 -3.26
C ASN A 81 5.07 13.52 -1.83
N GLN A 82 3.83 13.10 -1.61
CA GLN A 82 3.31 12.80 -0.27
C GLN A 82 3.26 11.29 -0.02
N LYS A 83 3.71 10.85 1.15
CA LYS A 83 3.62 9.47 1.62
C LYS A 83 2.15 9.08 1.74
N GLN A 84 1.82 7.93 1.16
CA GLN A 84 0.50 7.32 1.18
C GLN A 84 0.57 5.87 1.68
N GLY A 85 -0.48 5.46 2.35
CA GLY A 85 -0.68 4.09 2.79
C GLY A 85 0.41 3.59 3.72
N CYS A 86 0.63 2.28 3.70
CA CYS A 86 1.65 1.63 4.51
C CYS A 86 3.07 2.00 4.07
N TRP A 87 3.85 2.47 5.02
CA TRP A 87 5.30 2.64 4.92
C TRP A 87 5.97 1.70 5.91
N VAL A 88 6.91 0.91 5.42
CA VAL A 88 7.65 -0.09 6.20
C VAL A 88 9.10 0.35 6.32
N ARG A 89 9.62 0.35 7.54
CA ARG A 89 11.02 0.65 7.83
C ARG A 89 11.73 -0.62 8.28
N HIS A 90 12.96 -0.76 7.78
CA HIS A 90 13.87 -1.82 8.17
C HIS A 90 15.17 -1.23 8.72
N GLY A 91 15.86 -2.03 9.55
CA GLY A 91 17.15 -1.68 10.09
C GLY A 91 18.30 -1.93 9.13
N LEU A 92 19.51 -1.69 9.62
CA LEU A 92 20.72 -1.80 8.81
C LEU A 92 21.09 -3.23 8.44
N LYS A 93 20.44 -4.24 9.04
CA LYS A 93 20.60 -5.66 8.71
C LYS A 93 19.39 -6.19 7.91
N GLY A 94 18.43 -5.32 7.56
CA GLY A 94 17.19 -5.69 6.87
C GLY A 94 16.09 -6.20 7.79
N GLU A 95 16.28 -6.14 9.11
CA GLU A 95 15.28 -6.50 10.10
C GLU A 95 14.11 -5.51 10.06
N PHE A 96 12.88 -6.00 10.20
CA PHE A 96 11.70 -5.14 10.34
C PHE A 96 11.82 -4.30 11.62
N ILE A 97 11.56 -2.99 11.53
CA ILE A 97 11.50 -2.11 12.70
C ILE A 97 10.05 -1.73 12.99
N ASP A 98 9.39 -1.11 12.02
CA ASP A 98 8.02 -0.66 12.16
C ASP A 98 7.32 -0.52 10.80
N SER A 99 6.00 -0.37 10.89
CA SER A 99 5.17 0.09 9.77
C SER A 99 4.21 1.17 10.25
N ILE A 100 4.07 2.21 9.44
CA ILE A 100 3.23 3.37 9.74
C ILE A 100 2.32 3.62 8.54
N TYR A 101 1.04 3.85 8.80
CA TYR A 101 0.11 4.25 7.75
C TYR A 101 0.14 5.78 7.58
N TYR A 102 0.31 6.24 6.35
CA TYR A 102 0.32 7.67 6.00
C TYR A 102 -0.90 8.03 5.16
N ASN A 103 -1.47 9.21 5.43
CA ASN A 103 -2.44 9.86 4.57
C ASN A 103 -1.92 11.26 4.25
N ASN A 104 -1.44 11.49 3.02
CA ASN A 104 -0.87 12.78 2.63
C ASN A 104 0.22 13.27 3.60
N ASP A 105 1.25 12.46 3.83
CA ASP A 105 2.34 12.68 4.81
C ASP A 105 1.93 12.71 6.29
N VAL A 106 0.65 12.59 6.63
CA VAL A 106 0.19 12.52 8.01
C VAL A 106 0.23 11.07 8.51
N PRO A 107 1.08 10.72 9.50
CA PRO A 107 1.10 9.39 10.07
C PRO A 107 -0.14 9.16 10.94
N SER A 108 -0.83 8.04 10.71
CA SER A 108 -1.87 7.53 11.60
C SER A 108 -1.20 6.72 12.71
N LYS A 109 -1.58 7.00 13.96
CA LYS A 109 -1.12 6.27 15.16
C LYS A 109 -1.95 5.01 15.39
#